data_AF-A0A1I1M2S6-F1
#
_entry.id   AF-A0A1I1M2S6-F1
#
_cell.length_a   1.000
_cell.length_b   1.000
_cell.length_c   1.000
_cell.angle_alpha   90.00
_cell.angle_beta   90.00
_cell.angle_gamma   90.00
#
_symmetry.space_group_name_H-M   'P 1'
#
loop_
_entity.id
_entity.type
_entity.pdbx_description
1 polymer ?
#
loop_
_entity_poly.entity_id
_entity_poly.type
_entity_poly.pdbx_seq_one_letter_code
_entity_poly.pdbx_strand_id
1 'polypeptide(L)'
;MNKKIFIQELRKKLKRLPQEEIENAIGYYLEYFEDAGIDNEQDVLKELDSPSVIASQLLSDYAFKNDEITISKPKKSMSSIWFIILAILAAPLALPLAFALIMVVVAMVIVVGAVTFAFIVTTIALIGGGIVTSFAGLAVMTQGFSTAIMFIGIGLALIGIGLLVGVLILILVPKIFKGIAGLARKSLNRLKKSNKKEEL
;
A
#
# COMPACT_ATOMS: atom_id res chain seq x y z
N MET A 1 42.57 -43.29 -23.52
CA MET A 1 41.11 -43.39 -23.23
C MET A 1 40.40 -43.70 -24.55
N ASN A 2 39.20 -44.27 -24.58
CA ASN A 2 38.43 -44.49 -25.83
C ASN A 2 37.12 -43.67 -25.75
N LYS A 3 36.53 -43.28 -26.90
CA LYS A 3 35.24 -42.56 -27.04
C LYS A 3 34.20 -43.03 -26.01
N LYS A 4 33.99 -44.34 -25.89
CA LYS A 4 32.98 -44.91 -24.96
C LYS A 4 33.25 -44.54 -23.50
N ILE A 5 34.51 -44.51 -23.08
CA ILE A 5 34.90 -44.21 -21.70
C ILE A 5 34.76 -42.70 -21.43
N PHE A 6 35.16 -41.87 -22.40
CA PHE A 6 35.03 -40.41 -22.32
C PHE A 6 33.56 -39.99 -22.13
N ILE A 7 32.65 -40.53 -22.95
CA ILE A 7 31.23 -40.21 -22.87
C ILE A 7 30.61 -40.69 -21.56
N GLN A 8 31.00 -41.86 -21.05
CA GLN A 8 30.52 -42.37 -19.76
C GLN A 8 30.94 -41.45 -18.59
N GLU A 9 32.19 -41.00 -18.59
CA GLU A 9 32.67 -40.07 -17.55
C GLU A 9 32.02 -38.71 -17.64
N LEU A 10 31.86 -38.17 -18.85
CA LEU A 10 31.16 -36.90 -19.08
C LEU A 10 29.70 -36.99 -18.57
N ARG A 11 28.96 -38.03 -18.94
CA ARG A 11 27.60 -38.29 -18.46
C ARG A 11 27.52 -38.35 -16.93
N LYS A 12 28.50 -38.99 -16.27
CA LYS A 12 28.53 -39.11 -14.81
C LYS A 12 28.73 -37.75 -14.13
N LYS A 13 29.55 -36.88 -14.71
CA LYS A 13 29.84 -35.54 -14.17
C LYS A 13 28.71 -34.54 -14.44
N LEU A 14 27.97 -34.72 -15.54
CA LEU A 14 26.84 -33.86 -15.93
C LEU A 14 25.50 -34.18 -15.23
N LYS A 15 25.44 -35.15 -14.31
CA LYS A 15 24.21 -35.56 -13.58
C LYS A 15 23.45 -34.44 -12.85
N ARG A 16 24.08 -33.28 -12.65
CA ARG A 16 23.49 -32.11 -11.99
C ARG A 16 22.65 -31.24 -12.95
N LEU A 17 22.73 -31.49 -14.26
CA LEU A 17 21.94 -30.82 -15.30
C LEU A 17 20.60 -31.52 -15.56
N PRO A 18 19.61 -30.83 -16.15
CA PRO A 18 18.41 -31.47 -16.70
C PRO A 18 18.75 -32.54 -17.74
N GLN A 19 17.91 -33.57 -17.86
CA GLN A 19 18.16 -34.68 -18.79
C GLN A 19 18.35 -34.22 -20.24
N GLU A 20 17.59 -33.23 -20.69
CA GLU A 20 17.69 -32.63 -22.02
C GLU A 20 19.08 -32.04 -22.30
N GLU A 21 19.64 -31.27 -21.36
CA GLU A 21 20.97 -30.67 -21.49
C GLU A 21 22.09 -31.74 -21.47
N ILE A 22 21.90 -32.82 -20.70
CA ILE A 22 22.83 -33.95 -20.68
C ILE A 22 22.84 -34.65 -22.05
N GLU A 23 21.67 -34.89 -22.65
CA GLU A 23 21.56 -35.55 -23.94
C GLU A 23 22.09 -34.69 -25.08
N ASN A 24 21.83 -33.38 -25.06
CA ASN A 24 22.36 -32.43 -26.04
C ASN A 24 23.90 -32.38 -25.99
N ALA A 25 24.47 -32.26 -24.79
CA ALA A 25 25.93 -32.22 -24.63
C ALA A 25 26.59 -33.54 -25.08
N ILE A 26 25.99 -34.67 -24.74
CA ILE A 26 26.51 -35.97 -25.18
C ILE A 26 26.38 -36.14 -26.69
N GLY A 27 25.26 -35.71 -27.29
CA GLY A 27 25.04 -35.74 -28.73
C GLY A 27 26.11 -34.97 -29.49
N TYR A 28 26.42 -33.74 -29.05
CA TYR A 28 27.46 -32.91 -29.66
C TYR A 28 28.83 -33.61 -29.70
N TYR A 29 29.26 -34.20 -28.58
CA TYR A 29 30.55 -34.90 -28.55
C TYR A 29 30.52 -36.22 -29.33
N LEU A 30 29.38 -36.91 -29.39
CA LEU A 30 29.24 -38.12 -30.20
C LEU A 30 29.38 -37.82 -31.70
N GLU A 31 28.72 -36.75 -32.17
CA GLU A 31 28.81 -36.23 -33.55
C GLU A 31 30.25 -35.80 -33.86
N TYR A 32 30.89 -35.08 -32.94
CA TYR A 32 32.31 -34.68 -33.07
C TYR A 32 33.26 -35.88 -33.21
N PHE A 33 33.03 -36.97 -32.48
CA PHE A 33 33.81 -38.21 -32.65
C PHE A 33 33.45 -38.97 -33.94
N GLU A 34 32.26 -38.79 -34.49
CA GLU A 34 31.83 -39.43 -35.74
C GLU A 34 32.42 -38.73 -36.95
N ASP A 35 32.48 -37.40 -36.94
CA ASP A 35 33.10 -36.59 -37.99
C ASP A 35 34.60 -36.85 -38.14
N ALA A 36 35.28 -37.21 -37.05
CA ALA A 36 36.70 -37.55 -37.07
C ALA A 36 37.00 -38.90 -37.72
N GLY A 37 36.03 -39.82 -37.73
CA GLY A 37 36.19 -41.19 -38.23
C GLY A 37 37.02 -42.10 -37.31
N ILE A 38 36.88 -43.42 -37.53
CA ILE A 38 37.43 -44.49 -36.68
C ILE A 38 38.96 -44.44 -36.57
N ASP A 39 39.63 -43.95 -37.62
CA ASP A 39 41.10 -43.90 -37.67
C ASP A 39 41.70 -42.73 -36.85
N ASN A 40 40.93 -41.66 -36.60
CA ASN A 40 41.43 -40.46 -35.91
C ASN A 40 40.88 -40.29 -34.47
N GLU A 41 40.09 -41.24 -33.95
CA GLU A 41 39.51 -41.14 -32.60
C GLU A 41 40.56 -40.86 -31.52
N GLN A 42 41.76 -41.47 -31.64
CA GLN A 42 42.83 -41.30 -30.65
C GLN A 42 43.49 -39.92 -30.70
N ASP A 43 43.48 -39.26 -31.86
CA ASP A 43 44.07 -37.93 -32.00
C ASP A 43 43.10 -36.85 -31.52
N VAL A 44 41.80 -37.03 -31.79
CA VAL A 44 40.73 -36.20 -31.22
C VAL A 44 40.74 -36.23 -29.69
N LEU A 45 40.98 -37.40 -29.11
CA LEU A 45 41.08 -37.56 -27.66
C LEU A 45 42.28 -36.84 -27.02
N LYS A 46 43.32 -36.50 -27.80
CA LYS A 46 44.45 -35.69 -27.32
C LYS A 46 44.17 -34.20 -27.45
N GLU A 47 43.37 -33.81 -28.44
CA GLU A 47 42.98 -32.43 -28.70
C GLU A 47 41.85 -31.97 -27.78
N LEU A 48 41.02 -32.89 -27.32
CA LEU A 48 39.96 -32.63 -26.34
C LEU A 48 40.51 -32.50 -24.91
N ASP A 49 39.98 -31.49 -24.22
CA ASP A 49 40.14 -31.35 -22.77
C ASP A 49 39.56 -32.56 -22.01
N SER A 50 40.05 -32.77 -20.78
CA SER A 50 39.55 -33.89 -19.96
C SER A 50 38.01 -33.78 -19.73
N PRO A 51 37.28 -34.90 -19.61
CA PRO A 51 35.84 -34.90 -19.32
C PRO A 51 35.45 -34.08 -18.09
N SER A 52 36.40 -33.87 -17.17
CA SER A 52 36.20 -33.04 -15.98
C SER A 52 36.16 -31.55 -16.27
N VAL A 53 37.02 -31.08 -17.18
CA VAL A 53 37.12 -29.67 -17.55
C VAL A 53 35.86 -29.27 -18.32
N ILE A 54 35.49 -30.07 -19.32
CA ILE A 54 34.28 -29.89 -20.14
C ILE A 54 33.02 -29.87 -19.26
N ALA A 55 32.90 -30.83 -18.32
CA ALA A 55 31.76 -30.86 -17.42
C ALA A 55 31.67 -29.61 -16.53
N SER A 56 32.81 -29.07 -16.10
CA SER A 56 32.86 -27.89 -15.24
C SER A 56 32.48 -26.62 -16.01
N GLN A 57 32.91 -26.51 -17.28
CA GLN A 57 32.52 -25.42 -18.18
C GLN A 57 31.01 -25.44 -18.45
N LEU A 58 30.47 -26.59 -18.87
CA LEU A 58 29.03 -26.70 -19.17
C LEU A 58 28.14 -26.45 -17.94
N LEU A 59 28.57 -26.90 -16.75
CA LEU A 59 27.86 -26.62 -15.49
C LEU A 59 27.89 -25.12 -15.14
N SER A 60 29.01 -24.44 -15.43
CA SER A 60 29.14 -23.00 -15.17
C SER A 60 28.28 -22.21 -16.13
N ASP A 61 28.33 -22.52 -17.43
CA ASP A 61 27.51 -21.87 -18.46
C ASP A 61 26.02 -22.06 -18.18
N TYR A 62 25.61 -23.25 -17.72
CA TYR A 62 24.25 -23.49 -17.26
C TYR A 62 23.89 -22.66 -16.02
N ALA A 63 24.79 -22.51 -15.06
CA ALA A 63 24.55 -21.69 -13.88
C ALA A 63 24.38 -20.21 -14.26
N PHE A 64 25.25 -19.64 -15.10
CA PHE A 64 25.14 -18.26 -15.55
C PHE A 64 23.89 -18.00 -16.39
N LYS A 65 23.55 -18.91 -17.30
CA LYS A 65 22.32 -18.83 -18.11
C LYS A 65 21.05 -18.91 -17.25
N ASN A 66 21.11 -19.59 -16.10
CA ASN A 66 19.99 -19.62 -15.15
C ASN A 66 20.00 -18.45 -14.16
N ASP A 67 21.16 -17.91 -13.79
CA ASP A 67 21.26 -16.79 -12.84
C ASP A 67 20.77 -15.47 -13.46
N GLU A 68 20.94 -15.24 -14.77
CA GLU A 68 20.24 -14.16 -15.49
C GLU A 68 18.70 -14.33 -15.47
N ILE A 69 18.21 -15.55 -15.21
CA ILE A 69 16.78 -15.90 -15.13
C ILE A 69 16.33 -16.07 -13.67
N THR A 70 17.15 -15.75 -12.67
CA THR A 70 16.75 -15.74 -11.25
C THR A 70 16.12 -14.42 -10.79
N ILE A 71 15.37 -13.73 -11.66
CA ILE A 71 14.16 -13.04 -11.17
C ILE A 71 13.12 -14.15 -10.95
N SER A 72 13.09 -14.68 -9.73
CA SER A 72 11.94 -15.37 -9.12
C SER A 72 11.22 -16.37 -10.03
N LYS A 73 11.56 -17.67 -9.98
CA LYS A 73 10.67 -18.73 -10.52
C LYS A 73 9.28 -18.59 -9.89
N PRO A 74 8.24 -18.11 -10.61
CA PRO A 74 6.89 -18.27 -10.13
C PRO A 74 6.52 -19.70 -10.48
N LYS A 75 6.26 -20.53 -9.46
CA LYS A 75 5.46 -21.75 -9.66
C LYS A 75 4.25 -21.35 -10.51
N LYS A 76 4.08 -22.00 -11.66
CA LYS A 76 2.93 -21.90 -12.59
C LYS A 76 1.64 -21.67 -11.80
N SER A 77 1.34 -20.39 -11.59
CA SER A 77 0.20 -19.91 -10.83
C SER A 77 -0.78 -19.43 -11.88
N MET A 78 -1.88 -20.16 -11.99
CA MET A 78 -3.05 -19.78 -12.78
C MET A 78 -3.63 -18.41 -12.34
N SER A 79 -3.01 -17.74 -11.35
CA SER A 79 -3.47 -16.48 -10.77
C SER A 79 -2.89 -15.21 -11.42
N SER A 80 -1.83 -15.25 -12.23
CA SER A 80 -1.25 -13.99 -12.77
C SER A 80 -2.14 -13.33 -13.82
N ILE A 81 -2.74 -14.11 -14.72
CA ILE A 81 -3.69 -13.60 -15.72
C ILE A 81 -4.97 -13.12 -15.01
N TRP A 82 -5.41 -13.82 -13.96
CA TRP A 82 -6.55 -13.41 -13.14
C TRP A 82 -6.28 -12.08 -12.43
N PHE A 83 -5.07 -11.86 -11.89
CA PHE A 83 -4.69 -10.57 -11.31
C PHE A 83 -4.57 -9.45 -12.36
N ILE A 84 -4.13 -9.74 -13.58
CA ILE A 84 -4.09 -8.74 -14.67
C ILE A 84 -5.51 -8.35 -15.09
N ILE A 85 -6.43 -9.31 -15.24
CA ILE A 85 -7.84 -9.03 -15.54
C ILE A 85 -8.47 -8.25 -14.38
N LEU A 86 -8.19 -8.65 -13.15
CA LEU A 86 -8.66 -7.95 -11.95
C LEU A 86 -8.08 -6.54 -11.87
N ALA A 87 -6.83 -6.32 -12.27
CA ALA A 87 -6.20 -5.00 -12.30
C ALA A 87 -6.79 -4.11 -13.40
N ILE A 88 -7.07 -4.63 -14.59
CA ILE A 88 -7.72 -3.88 -15.67
C ILE A 88 -9.16 -3.50 -15.30
N LEU A 89 -9.87 -4.39 -14.61
CA LEU A 89 -11.24 -4.14 -14.14
C LEU A 89 -11.28 -3.27 -12.88
N ALA A 90 -10.26 -3.37 -12.01
CA ALA A 90 -10.13 -2.55 -10.81
C ALA A 90 -9.55 -1.18 -11.11
N ALA A 91 -8.73 -0.99 -12.15
CA ALA A 91 -8.18 0.31 -12.54
C ALA A 91 -9.25 1.41 -12.72
N PRO A 92 -10.37 1.18 -13.45
CA PRO A 92 -11.43 2.18 -13.57
C PRO A 92 -12.21 2.39 -12.27
N LEU A 93 -12.13 1.48 -11.29
CA LEU A 93 -12.80 1.58 -9.99
C LEU A 93 -11.89 2.16 -8.89
N ALA A 94 -10.59 1.93 -8.98
CA ALA A 94 -9.59 2.37 -8.00
C ALA A 94 -9.43 3.89 -8.01
N LEU A 95 -9.45 4.50 -9.21
CA LEU A 95 -9.37 5.96 -9.35
C LEU A 95 -10.58 6.69 -8.71
N PRO A 96 -11.85 6.35 -9.03
CA PRO A 96 -13.00 6.98 -8.38
C PRO A 96 -13.11 6.62 -6.90
N LEU A 97 -12.71 5.41 -6.47
CA LEU A 97 -12.71 5.04 -5.06
C LEU A 97 -11.69 5.85 -4.25
N ALA A 98 -10.48 6.05 -4.78
CA ALA A 98 -9.47 6.91 -4.16
C ALA A 98 -9.97 8.36 -4.07
N PHE A 99 -10.57 8.88 -5.15
CA PHE A 99 -11.14 10.22 -5.18
C PHE A 99 -12.30 10.37 -4.17
N ALA A 100 -13.19 9.38 -4.09
CA ALA A 100 -14.28 9.35 -3.13
C ALA A 100 -13.77 9.39 -1.68
N LEU A 101 -12.70 8.65 -1.37
CA LEU A 101 -12.11 8.63 -0.04
C LEU A 101 -11.54 10.02 0.35
N ILE A 102 -10.88 10.69 -0.59
CA ILE A 102 -10.40 12.07 -0.40
C ILE A 102 -11.58 13.03 -0.19
N MET A 103 -12.62 12.93 -1.02
CA MET A 103 -13.83 13.75 -0.91
C MET A 103 -14.53 13.59 0.44
N VAL A 104 -14.62 12.36 0.95
CA VAL A 104 -15.19 12.09 2.29
C VAL A 104 -14.38 12.77 3.39
N VAL A 105 -13.05 12.71 3.31
CA VAL A 105 -12.19 13.40 4.29
C VAL A 105 -12.39 14.91 4.22
N VAL A 106 -12.41 15.49 3.02
CA VAL A 106 -12.65 16.93 2.83
C VAL A 106 -14.02 17.34 3.35
N ALA A 107 -15.07 16.58 3.02
CA ALA A 107 -16.42 16.82 3.53
C ALA A 107 -16.47 16.77 5.06
N MET A 108 -15.80 15.81 5.69
CA MET A 108 -15.69 15.73 7.15
C MET A 108 -15.06 17.00 7.74
N VAL A 109 -14.00 17.53 7.14
CA VAL A 109 -13.37 18.78 7.59
C VAL A 109 -14.33 19.96 7.44
N ILE A 110 -15.01 20.07 6.30
CA ILE A 110 -15.99 21.13 6.05
C ILE A 110 -17.14 21.08 7.06
N VAL A 111 -17.70 19.90 7.32
CA VAL A 111 -18.79 19.73 8.28
C VAL A 111 -18.35 20.14 9.69
N VAL A 112 -17.18 19.71 10.14
CA VAL A 112 -16.65 20.10 11.45
C VAL A 112 -16.43 21.62 11.52
N GLY A 113 -15.90 22.22 10.46
CA GLY A 113 -15.72 23.67 10.36
C GLY A 113 -17.05 24.43 10.40
N ALA A 114 -18.02 24.01 9.59
CA ALA A 114 -19.35 24.62 9.50
C ALA A 114 -20.12 24.52 10.83
N VAL A 115 -20.08 23.36 11.48
CA VAL A 115 -20.69 23.16 12.80
C VAL A 115 -20.05 24.09 13.83
N THR A 116 -18.71 24.18 13.85
CA THR A 116 -17.99 25.07 14.75
C THR A 116 -18.38 26.54 14.52
N PHE A 117 -18.45 26.95 13.25
CA PHE A 117 -18.86 28.29 12.88
C PHE A 117 -20.31 28.60 13.29
N ALA A 118 -21.25 27.68 13.04
CA ALA A 118 -22.65 27.83 13.44
C ALA A 118 -22.80 28.03 14.95
N PHE A 119 -22.03 27.27 15.75
CA PHE A 119 -22.00 27.41 17.20
C PHE A 119 -21.44 28.75 17.69
N ILE A 120 -20.40 29.28 17.03
CA ILE A 120 -19.86 30.62 17.30
C ILE A 120 -20.93 31.68 17.01
N VAL A 121 -21.57 31.62 15.83
CA VAL A 121 -22.63 32.57 15.45
C VAL A 121 -23.80 32.50 16.43
N THR A 122 -24.21 31.30 16.84
CA THR A 122 -25.28 31.10 17.83
C THR A 122 -24.93 31.74 19.17
N THR A 123 -23.68 31.60 19.62
CA THR A 123 -23.18 32.21 20.86
C THR A 123 -23.26 33.74 20.80
N ILE A 124 -22.81 34.33 19.68
CA ILE A 124 -22.85 35.79 19.46
C ILE A 124 -24.31 36.27 19.39
N ALA A 125 -25.19 35.53 18.71
CA ALA A 125 -26.61 35.86 18.60
C ALA A 125 -27.33 35.81 19.95
N LEU A 126 -27.02 34.82 20.80
CA LEU A 126 -27.59 34.72 22.16
C LEU A 126 -27.15 35.89 23.04
N ILE A 127 -25.86 36.24 23.02
CA ILE A 127 -25.34 37.36 23.79
C ILE A 127 -25.90 38.69 23.26
N GLY A 128 -25.85 38.92 21.95
CA GLY A 128 -26.37 40.13 21.32
C GLY A 128 -27.88 40.30 21.50
N GLY A 129 -28.65 39.22 21.28
CA GLY A 129 -30.09 39.19 21.51
C GLY A 129 -30.44 39.40 22.99
N GLY A 130 -29.68 38.83 23.91
CA GLY A 130 -29.83 39.06 25.35
C GLY A 130 -29.55 40.51 25.76
N ILE A 131 -28.55 41.16 25.16
CA ILE A 131 -28.30 42.59 25.38
C ILE A 131 -29.46 43.43 24.86
N VAL A 132 -29.90 43.22 23.62
CA VAL A 132 -31.00 43.98 23.00
C VAL A 132 -32.30 43.82 23.79
N THR A 133 -32.64 42.60 24.19
CA THR A 133 -33.85 42.31 24.99
C THR A 133 -33.77 42.93 26.40
N SER A 134 -32.58 42.98 27.01
CA SER A 134 -32.38 43.67 28.30
C SER A 134 -32.64 45.16 28.19
N PHE A 135 -32.14 45.81 27.13
CA PHE A 135 -32.41 47.23 26.87
C PHE A 135 -33.86 47.50 26.45
N ALA A 136 -34.48 46.59 25.70
CA ALA A 136 -35.90 46.68 25.36
C ALA A 136 -36.78 46.62 26.62
N GLY A 137 -36.38 45.84 27.64
CA GLY A 137 -37.08 45.81 28.93
C GLY A 137 -37.15 47.17 29.62
N LEU A 138 -36.11 48.01 29.51
CA LEU A 138 -36.11 49.39 30.02
C LEU A 138 -37.09 50.29 29.24
N ALA A 139 -37.25 50.08 27.94
CA ALA A 139 -38.20 50.85 27.13
C ALA A 139 -39.66 50.49 27.41
N VAL A 140 -39.95 49.24 27.81
CA VAL A 140 -41.29 48.74 28.13
C VAL A 140 -41.71 49.06 29.58
N MET A 141 -40.85 49.75 30.34
CA MET A 141 -41.11 50.11 31.74
C MET A 141 -42.36 50.99 31.94
N THR A 142 -42.78 51.70 30.90
CA THR A 142 -44.03 52.49 30.88
C THR A 142 -45.30 51.64 30.76
N GLN A 143 -45.21 50.39 30.26
CA GLN A 143 -46.35 49.47 30.15
C GLN A 143 -46.61 48.68 31.43
N GLY A 144 -45.59 48.51 32.27
CA GLY A 144 -45.73 47.82 33.54
C GLY A 144 -44.39 47.38 34.12
N PHE A 145 -44.20 47.60 35.42
CA PHE A 145 -42.96 47.26 36.12
C PHE A 145 -42.65 45.76 36.12
N SER A 146 -43.69 44.92 36.19
CA SER A 146 -43.55 43.46 36.15
C SER A 146 -43.04 42.96 34.79
N THR A 147 -43.53 43.55 33.70
CA THR A 147 -43.11 43.23 32.33
C THR A 147 -41.65 43.62 32.10
N ALA A 148 -41.23 44.81 32.54
CA ALA A 148 -39.84 45.26 32.41
C ALA A 148 -38.83 44.32 33.10
N ILE A 149 -39.13 43.89 34.33
CA ILE A 149 -38.29 42.94 35.08
C ILE A 149 -38.20 41.60 34.36
N MET A 150 -39.30 41.11 33.79
CA MET A 150 -39.31 39.85 33.05
C MET A 150 -38.41 39.92 31.80
N PHE A 151 -38.48 41.00 31.01
CA PHE A 151 -37.63 41.17 29.82
C PHE A 151 -36.14 41.30 30.16
N ILE A 152 -35.82 42.06 31.22
CA ILE A 152 -34.44 42.17 31.72
C ILE A 152 -33.93 40.81 32.21
N GLY A 153 -34.76 40.05 32.94
CA GLY A 153 -34.43 38.71 33.41
C GLY A 153 -34.17 37.72 32.26
N ILE A 154 -35.02 37.73 31.23
CA ILE A 154 -34.84 36.91 30.03
C ILE A 154 -33.56 37.32 29.29
N GLY A 155 -33.31 38.62 29.15
CA GLY A 155 -32.09 39.13 28.50
C GLY A 155 -30.82 38.69 29.23
N LEU A 156 -30.78 38.80 30.56
CA LEU A 156 -29.67 38.30 31.37
C LEU A 156 -29.51 36.77 31.26
N ALA A 157 -30.62 36.02 31.28
CA ALA A 157 -30.60 34.58 31.15
C ALA A 157 -30.04 34.14 29.78
N LEU A 158 -30.43 34.82 28.70
CA LEU A 158 -29.90 34.56 27.36
C LEU A 158 -28.40 34.84 27.26
N ILE A 159 -27.91 35.92 27.87
CA ILE A 159 -26.48 36.21 27.96
C ILE A 159 -25.75 35.12 28.75
N GLY A 160 -26.29 34.71 29.90
CA GLY A 160 -25.72 33.67 30.74
C GLY A 160 -25.64 32.31 30.04
N ILE A 161 -26.72 31.91 29.36
CA ILE A 161 -26.76 30.68 28.55
C ILE A 161 -25.79 30.80 27.37
N GLY A 162 -25.75 31.94 26.68
CA GLY A 162 -24.82 32.20 25.59
C GLY A 162 -23.36 32.03 26.03
N LEU A 163 -22.97 32.60 27.17
CA LEU A 163 -21.63 32.44 27.75
C LEU A 163 -21.31 30.99 28.11
N LEU A 164 -22.24 30.29 28.77
CA LEU A 164 -22.07 28.86 29.11
C LEU A 164 -21.86 28.00 27.87
N VAL A 165 -22.69 28.20 26.85
CA VAL A 165 -22.58 27.51 25.56
C VAL A 165 -21.24 27.84 24.90
N GLY A 166 -20.83 29.11 24.89
CA GLY A 166 -19.54 29.55 24.36
C GLY A 166 -18.34 28.87 25.02
N VAL A 167 -18.31 28.81 26.36
CA VAL A 167 -17.25 28.12 27.11
C VAL A 167 -17.26 26.62 26.83
N LEU A 168 -18.44 25.99 26.77
CA LEU A 168 -18.58 24.58 26.45
C LEU A 168 -18.00 24.27 25.06
N ILE A 169 -18.28 25.11 24.06
CA ILE A 169 -17.75 24.99 22.69
C ILE A 169 -16.21 25.11 22.70
N LEU A 170 -15.65 26.12 23.39
CA LEU A 170 -14.20 26.32 23.46
C LEU A 170 -13.46 25.12 24.08
N ILE A 171 -14.11 24.37 24.97
CA ILE A 171 -13.54 23.15 25.57
C ILE A 171 -13.75 21.92 24.68
N LEU A 172 -14.93 21.79 24.04
CA LEU A 172 -15.27 20.63 23.22
C LEU A 172 -14.53 20.60 21.88
N VAL A 173 -14.46 21.73 21.18
CA VAL A 173 -13.84 21.83 19.85
C VAL A 173 -12.41 21.24 19.81
N PRO A 174 -11.47 21.64 20.69
CA PRO A 174 -10.12 21.08 20.66
C PRO A 174 -10.08 19.59 21.06
N LYS A 175 -10.99 19.12 21.92
CA LYS A 175 -11.10 17.69 22.27
C LYS A 175 -11.56 16.86 21.09
N ILE A 176 -12.57 17.32 20.36
CA ILE A 176 -13.09 16.67 19.15
C ILE A 176 -12.00 16.65 18.07
N PHE A 177 -11.32 17.77 17.83
CA PHE A 177 -10.21 17.84 16.88
C PHE A 177 -9.08 16.87 17.23
N LYS A 178 -8.64 16.82 18.49
CA LYS A 178 -7.63 15.86 18.95
C LYS A 178 -8.09 14.41 18.83
N GLY A 179 -9.38 14.14 19.07
CA GLY A 179 -9.97 12.81 18.91
C GLY A 179 -9.98 12.34 17.45
N ILE A 180 -10.42 13.21 16.53
CA ILE A 180 -10.42 12.94 15.09
C ILE A 180 -8.99 12.76 14.58
N ALA A 181 -8.07 13.65 14.96
CA ALA A 181 -6.65 13.53 14.61
C ALA A 181 -6.02 12.25 15.17
N GLY A 182 -6.38 11.85 16.39
CA GLY A 182 -5.94 10.60 17.01
C GLY A 182 -6.45 9.36 16.28
N LEU A 183 -7.72 9.35 15.85
CA LEU A 183 -8.30 8.27 15.06
C LEU A 183 -7.63 8.15 13.68
N ALA A 184 -7.42 9.27 12.99
CA ALA A 184 -6.71 9.30 11.71
C ALA A 184 -5.28 8.74 11.85
N ARG A 185 -4.54 9.18 12.88
CA ARG A 185 -3.18 8.69 13.16
C ARG A 185 -3.16 7.20 13.51
N LYS A 186 -4.19 6.71 14.21
CA LYS A 186 -4.34 5.29 14.57
C LYS A 186 -4.63 4.42 13.35
N SER A 187 -5.49 4.85 12.42
CA SER A 187 -5.73 4.13 11.17
C SER A 187 -4.49 4.07 10.29
N LEU A 188 -3.76 5.18 10.15
CA LEU A 188 -2.49 5.21 9.39
C LEU A 188 -1.42 4.29 10.00
N ASN A 189 -1.26 4.31 11.33
CA ASN A 189 -0.30 3.43 12.00
C ASN A 189 -0.67 1.94 11.93
N ARG A 190 -1.96 1.60 11.83
CA ARG A 190 -2.42 0.22 11.63
C ARG A 190 -2.08 -0.29 10.23
N LEU A 191 -2.26 0.54 9.21
CA LEU A 191 -1.87 0.20 7.83
C LEU A 191 -0.36 0.02 7.71
N LYS A 192 0.44 0.93 8.29
CA LYS A 192 1.91 0.82 8.32
C LYS A 192 2.41 -0.43 9.06
N LYS A 193 1.72 -0.85 10.12
CA LYS A 193 2.05 -2.08 10.88
C LYS A 193 1.63 -3.35 10.15
N SER A 194 0.62 -3.29 9.28
CA SER A 194 0.19 -4.42 8.44
C SER A 194 1.21 -4.72 7.35
N ASN A 195 1.64 -3.70 6.58
CA ASN A 195 2.65 -3.89 5.53
C ASN A 195 3.98 -4.43 6.09
N LYS A 196 4.39 -4.01 7.29
CA LYS A 196 5.63 -4.50 7.92
C LYS A 196 5.56 -5.98 8.36
N LYS A 197 4.38 -6.59 8.40
CA LYS A 197 4.21 -8.02 8.74
C LYS A 197 4.22 -8.93 7.51
N GLU A 198 4.00 -8.40 6.31
CA GLU A 198 4.11 -9.16 5.06
C GLU A 198 5.55 -9.24 4.53
N GLU A 199 6.46 -8.39 5.06
CA GLU A 199 7.89 -8.39 4.70
C GLU A 199 8.78 -9.27 5.60
N LEU A 200 8.22 -9.97 6.60
CA LEU A 200 8.92 -10.90 7.51
C LEU A 200 8.46 -12.33 7.29
#